data_AF-A0A520HJG4-F1
#
_entry.id   AF-A0A520HJG4-F1
#
_cell.length_a   1.000
_cell.length_b   1.000
_cell.length_c   1.000
_cell.angle_alpha   90.00
_cell.angle_beta   90.00
_cell.angle_gamma   90.00
#
_symmetry.space_group_name_H-M   'P 1'
#
loop_
_entity.id
_entity.type
_entity.pdbx_description
1 polymer ?
#
loop_
_entity_poly.entity_id
_entity_poly.type
_entity_poly.pdbx_seq_one_letter_code
_entity_poly.pdbx_strand_id
1 'polypeptide(L)' 'MKLLTNIQTAELLGLKPNTLEIWRVYGKGPTLRKLGRSIRYAEADILDWLDTHTCTSTSQYPIGANIQVQTTTVV' A
#
# COMPACT_ATOMS: atom_id res chain seq x y z
N MET A 1 -16.52 -10.77 -8.92
CA MET A 1 -15.61 -9.72 -8.39
C MET A 1 -16.44 -8.54 -7.91
N LYS A 2 -16.36 -8.20 -6.62
CA LYS A 2 -17.08 -7.07 -6.03
C LYS A 2 -16.23 -5.80 -6.13
N LEU A 3 -16.82 -4.73 -6.66
CA LEU A 3 -16.18 -3.43 -6.82
C LEU A 3 -16.68 -2.45 -5.75
N LEU A 4 -15.81 -2.12 -4.81
CA LEU A 4 -16.09 -1.27 -3.66
C LEU A 4 -15.84 0.21 -4.01
N THR A 5 -16.66 1.06 -3.43
CA THR A 5 -16.47 2.52 -3.45
C THR A 5 -15.38 2.93 -2.45
N ASN A 6 -14.94 4.19 -2.50
CA ASN A 6 -13.99 4.73 -1.53
C ASN A 6 -14.43 4.51 -0.07
N ILE A 7 -15.69 4.81 0.24
CA ILE A 7 -16.26 4.70 1.59
C ILE A 7 -16.22 3.23 2.05
N GLN A 8 -16.82 2.33 1.30
CA GLN A 8 -16.78 0.89 1.61
C GLN A 8 -15.35 0.33 1.72
N THR A 9 -14.41 0.81 0.92
CA THR A 9 -13.00 0.39 1.00
C THR A 9 -12.36 0.89 2.29
N ALA A 10 -12.67 2.12 2.69
CA ALA A 10 -12.20 2.71 3.94
C ALA A 10 -12.78 1.96 5.15
N GLU A 11 -14.07 1.63 5.11
CA GLU A 11 -14.74 0.83 6.14
C GLU A 11 -14.10 -0.56 6.28
N LEU A 12 -13.82 -1.23 5.16
CA LEU A 12 -13.18 -2.55 5.14
C LEU A 12 -11.76 -2.50 5.73
N LEU A 13 -11.00 -1.45 5.41
CA LEU A 13 -9.65 -1.23 5.94
C LEU A 13 -9.64 -0.68 7.38
N GLY A 14 -10.77 -0.26 7.93
CA GLY A 14 -10.84 0.45 9.22
C GLY A 14 -10.21 1.85 9.20
N LEU A 15 -10.14 2.48 8.02
CA LEU A 15 -9.52 3.79 7.80
C LEU A 15 -10.59 4.86 7.50
N LYS A 16 -10.17 6.12 7.55
CA LYS A 16 -11.02 7.24 7.12
C LYS A 16 -10.98 7.33 5.58
N PRO A 17 -12.10 7.66 4.90
CA PRO A 17 -12.11 7.86 3.45
C PRO A 17 -11.10 8.90 2.95
N ASN A 18 -10.83 9.92 3.77
CA ASN A 18 -9.82 10.94 3.51
C ASN A 18 -8.38 10.35 3.43
N THR A 19 -8.08 9.31 4.22
CA THR A 19 -6.77 8.62 4.15
C THR A 19 -6.56 8.00 2.78
N LEU A 20 -7.60 7.39 2.19
CA LEU A 20 -7.52 6.83 0.84
C LEU A 20 -7.37 7.91 -0.23
N GLU A 21 -7.96 9.09 -0.04
CA GLU A 21 -7.77 10.24 -0.93
C GLU A 21 -6.32 10.74 -0.89
N ILE A 22 -5.75 10.86 0.31
CA ILE A 22 -4.34 11.20 0.51
C ILE A 22 -3.44 10.17 -0.17
N TRP A 23 -3.70 8.88 0.03
CA TRP A 23 -2.91 7.81 -0.59
C TRP A 23 -2.93 7.88 -2.12
N ARG A 24 -4.05 8.25 -2.75
CA ARG A 24 -4.08 8.46 -4.21
C ARG A 24 -3.12 9.55 -4.66
N VAL A 25 -2.99 10.64 -3.90
CA VAL A 25 -2.08 11.74 -4.24
C VAL A 25 -0.63 11.27 -4.15
N TYR A 26 -0.30 10.49 -3.12
CA TYR A 26 1.06 9.97 -2.90
C TYR A 26 1.37 8.69 -3.70
N GLY A 27 0.44 8.18 -4.51
CA GLY A 27 0.61 6.94 -5.26
C GLY A 27 0.73 5.69 -4.37
N LYS A 28 0.13 5.70 -3.18
CA LYS A 28 0.11 4.58 -2.22
C LYS A 28 -1.26 3.89 -2.22
N GLY A 29 -1.32 2.71 -1.59
CA GLY A 29 -2.56 1.99 -1.29
C GLY A 29 -2.91 0.90 -2.31
N PRO A 30 -4.09 0.28 -2.13
CA PRO A 30 -4.56 -0.82 -2.96
C PRO A 30 -4.84 -0.39 -4.40
N THR A 31 -4.75 -1.34 -5.34
CA THR A 31 -4.90 -1.11 -6.78
C THR A 31 -6.23 -0.41 -7.08
N LEU A 32 -6.13 0.79 -7.66
CA LEU A 32 -7.28 1.59 -8.06
C LEU A 32 -7.71 1.26 -9.49
N ARG A 33 -9.01 1.10 -9.71
CA ARG A 33 -9.60 0.93 -11.03
C ARG A 33 -10.37 2.19 -11.39
N LYS A 34 -9.86 2.90 -12.40
CA LYS A 34 -10.47 4.13 -12.91
C LYS A 34 -11.56 3.80 -13.92
N LEU A 35 -12.81 3.94 -13.51
CA LEU A 35 -14.00 3.77 -14.35
C LEU A 35 -14.54 5.17 -14.72
N GLY A 36 -13.85 5.81 -15.67
CA GLY A 36 -14.15 7.18 -16.10
C GLY A 36 -13.96 8.19 -14.96
N ARG A 37 -15.08 8.75 -14.47
CA ARG A 37 -15.11 9.69 -13.32
C ARG A 37 -15.16 8.99 -11.96
N SER A 38 -15.48 7.70 -11.93
CA SER A 38 -15.58 6.93 -10.68
C SER A 38 -14.33 6.11 -10.45
N ILE A 39 -13.87 6.08 -9.21
CA ILE A 39 -12.77 5.21 -8.77
C ILE A 39 -13.39 4.08 -7.97
N ARG A 40 -13.01 2.84 -8.31
CA ARG A 40 -13.43 1.63 -7.60
C ARG A 40 -12.21 0.81 -7.21
N TYR A 41 -12.38 0.03 -6.16
CA TYR A 41 -11.39 -0.93 -5.69
C TYR A 41 -11.99 -2.33 -5.80
N ALA A 42 -11.21 -3.30 -6.26
CA ALA A 42 -11.67 -4.68 -6.17
C ALA A 42 -11.38 -5.20 -4.76
N GLU A 43 -12.33 -5.96 -4.20
CA GLU A 43 -12.16 -6.58 -2.88
C GLU A 43 -10.89 -7.45 -2.81
N ALA A 44 -10.61 -8.22 -3.86
CA ALA A 44 -9.41 -9.03 -3.95
C ALA A 44 -8.11 -8.19 -3.91
N ASP A 45 -8.09 -7.06 -4.62
CA ASP A 45 -6.92 -6.16 -4.66
C ASP A 45 -6.68 -5.52 -3.27
N ILE A 46 -7.73 -5.28 -2.48
CA ILE A 46 -7.61 -4.76 -1.11
C ILE A 46 -7.04 -5.81 -0.16
N LEU A 47 -7.50 -7.05 -0.26
CA LEU A 47 -7.01 -8.16 0.55
C LEU A 47 -5.53 -8.47 0.24
N ASP A 48 -5.15 -8.49 -1.03
CA ASP A 48 -3.76 -8.68 -1.46
C ASP A 48 -2.86 -7.53 -0.96
N TRP A 49 -3.38 -6.30 -0.98
CA TRP A 49 -2.68 -5.15 -0.41
C TRP A 49 -2.48 -5.27 1.11
N LEU A 50 -3.48 -5.76 1.85
CA LEU A 50 -3.35 -6.01 3.29
C LEU A 50 -2.30 -7.08 3.60
N ASP A 51 -2.29 -8.17 2.83
CA ASP A 51 -1.32 -9.25 2.99
C ASP A 51 0.12 -8.74 2.77
N THR A 52 0.34 -8.00 1.68
CA THR A 52 1.64 -7.42 1.34
C THR A 52 2.11 -6.31 2.28
N HIS A 53 1.20 -5.61 2.96
CA HIS A 53 1.52 -4.52 3.88
C HIS A 53 1.49 -4.94 5.37
N THR A 54 1.49 -6.25 5.64
CA THR A 54 1.63 -6.77 7.00
C THR A 54 3.08 -6.65 7.46
N CYS A 55 3.37 -5.63 8.27
CA CYS A 55 4.65 -5.49 8.96
C CYS A 55 4.55 -6.04 10.39
N THR A 56 5.47 -6.93 10.79
CA THR A 56 5.50 -7.51 12.14
C THR A 56 5.89 -6.51 13.22
N SER A 57 6.54 -5.39 12.85
CA SER A 57 6.96 -4.36 13.79
C SER A 57 6.75 -2.96 13.19
N THR A 58 6.20 -2.05 14.00
CA THR A 58 6.00 -0.62 13.65
C THR A 58 7.32 0.13 13.44
N SER A 59 8.45 -0.47 13.85
CA SER A 59 9.81 0.05 13.62
C SER A 59 10.54 -0.66 12.48
N GLN A 60 9.89 -1.58 11.76
CA GLN A 60 10.49 -2.25 10.61
C GLN A 60 10.66 -1.24 9.46
N TYR A 61 11.82 -0.61 9.42
CA TYR A 61 12.29 0.15 8.27
C TYR A 61 12.91 -0.82 7.27
N PRO A 62 12.61 -0.75 5.96
CA PRO A 62 13.32 -1.57 4.98
C PRO A 62 14.82 -1.24 5.07
N ILE A 63 15.60 -2.23 5.49
CA ILE A 63 17.07 -2.18 5.55
C ILE A 63 17.63 -2.01 4.13
N GLY A 64 17.74 -0.76 3.66
CA GLY A 64 17.99 -0.48 2.24
C GLY A 64 18.72 0.81 1.91
N ALA A 65 19.50 1.39 2.83
CA ALA A 65 20.44 2.47 2.49
C ALA A 65 21.77 2.34 3.25
N ASN A 66 22.26 1.11 3.45
CA ASN A 66 23.60 0.88 3.99
C ASN A 66 24.56 0.59 2.84
N ILE A 67 25.43 1.56 2.57
CA ILE A 67 26.46 1.55 1.53
C ILE A 67 27.37 0.35 1.80
N GLN A 68 27.36 -0.63 0.89
CA GLN A 68 28.37 -1.69 0.86
C GLN A 68 29.68 -1.06 0.40
N VAL A 69 30.41 -0.43 1.33
CA VAL A 69 31.82 -0.08 1.12
C VAL A 69 32.59 -1.40 0.98
N GLN A 70 33.09 -1.65 -0.22
CA GLN A 70 33.95 -2.78 -0.54
C GLN A 70 35.30 -2.61 0.18
N THR A 71 35.43 -3.08 1.42
CA THR A 71 36.74 -3.39 2.00
C THR A 71 37.08 -4.83 1.62
N THR A 72 37.54 -5.00 0.38
CA THR A 72 38.25 -6.22 -0.02
C THR A 72 39.60 -6.20 0.69
N THR A 73 39.70 -7.05 1.71
CA THR A 73 40.91 -7.39 2.46
C THR A 73 41.55 -8.65 1.86
N VAL A 74 42.89 -8.70 1.94
CA VAL A 74 43.86 -9.79 1.63
C VAL A 74 44.09 -10.09 0.13
N VAL A 75 45.31 -10.12 -0.41
CA VAL A 75 46.65 -10.50 0.09
C VAL A 75 47.76 -9.64 -0.54
#